data_AF-A0A7F8REU5-F1
#
_entry.id   AF-A0A7F8REU5-F1
#
_cell.length_a   1.000
_cell.length_b   1.000
_cell.length_c   1.000
_cell.angle_alpha   90.00
_cell.angle_beta   90.00
_cell.angle_gamma   90.00
#
_symmetry.space_group_name_H-M   'P 1'
#
loop_
_entity.id
_entity.type
_entity.pdbx_description
1 polymer ?
#
loop_
_entity_poly.entity_id
_entity_poly.type
_entity_poly.pdbx_seq_one_letter_code
_entity_poly.pdbx_strand_id
1 'polypeptide(L)'
;MSGDVPEKLPIPVEINMGIKVQLQKEIRYFEGKYEKILKLLEGVQGPPGVQKKFVVYAMKEAARFKREDLISHLEKVLEKIEYDQFLNRGGGSPNL
;
A
#
# COMPACT_ATOMS: atom_id res chain seq x y z
N MET A 1 33.06 0.77 -18.99
CA MET A 1 31.94 -0.14 -18.65
C MET A 1 30.71 0.74 -18.45
N SER A 2 30.00 1.08 -19.55
CA SER A 2 28.74 1.82 -19.48
C SER A 2 27.66 0.77 -19.26
N GLY A 3 27.19 0.64 -18.01
CA GLY A 3 26.08 -0.27 -17.72
C GLY A 3 24.82 0.31 -18.33
N ASP A 4 24.15 -0.48 -19.17
CA ASP A 4 22.85 -0.15 -19.74
C ASP A 4 21.85 0.10 -18.60
N VAL A 5 21.66 1.36 -18.25
CA VAL A 5 20.54 1.77 -17.41
C VAL A 5 19.33 1.78 -18.35
N PRO A 6 18.29 0.97 -18.10
CA PRO A 6 17.08 1.02 -18.91
C PRO A 6 16.55 2.45 -18.90
N GLU A 7 16.38 3.04 -20.08
CA GLU A 7 15.89 4.42 -20.26
C GLU A 7 14.49 4.61 -19.66
N LYS A 8 13.78 3.50 -19.41
CA LYS A 8 12.44 3.46 -18.81
C LYS A 8 12.32 2.34 -17.77
N LEU A 9 11.68 2.64 -16.64
CA LEU A 9 11.40 1.64 -15.61
C LEU A 9 10.28 0.70 -16.08
N PRO A 10 10.18 -0.53 -15.52
CA PRO A 10 9.02 -1.38 -15.76
C PRO A 10 7.73 -0.66 -15.36
N ILE A 11 6.68 -0.77 -16.18
CA ILE A 11 5.40 -0.07 -15.96
C ILE A 11 4.85 -0.24 -14.52
N PRO A 12 4.87 -1.44 -13.89
CA PRO A 12 4.43 -1.58 -12.51
C PRO A 12 5.24 -0.76 -11.51
N VAL A 13 6.54 -0.58 -11.77
CA VAL A 13 7.44 0.23 -10.93
C VAL A 13 7.12 1.72 -11.08
N GLU A 14 6.88 2.18 -12.31
CA GLU A 14 6.47 3.57 -12.58
C GLU A 14 5.14 3.91 -11.90
N ILE A 15 4.14 3.03 -12.04
CA ILE A 15 2.82 3.20 -11.40
C ILE A 15 2.95 3.23 -9.88
N ASN A 16 3.66 2.26 -9.29
CA ASN A 16 3.84 2.19 -7.84
C ASN A 16 4.63 3.41 -7.30
N MET A 17 5.58 3.95 -8.07
CA MET A 17 6.29 5.18 -7.73
C MET A 17 5.33 6.38 -7.74
N GLY A 18 4.48 6.50 -8.76
CA GLY A 18 3.44 7.52 -8.84
C GLY A 18 2.47 7.46 -7.64
N ILE A 19 2.03 6.26 -7.29
CA ILE A 19 1.17 6.02 -6.11
C ILE A 19 1.87 6.47 -4.83
N LYS A 20 3.15 6.11 -4.64
CA LYS A 20 3.92 6.51 -3.45
C LYS A 20 4.00 8.03 -3.31
N VAL A 21 4.26 8.75 -4.40
CA VAL A 21 4.30 10.22 -4.42
C VAL A 21 2.94 10.82 -4.08
N GLN A 22 1.85 10.27 -4.61
CA GLN A 22 0.50 10.75 -4.30
C GLN A 22 0.11 10.47 -2.84
N LEU A 23 0.44 9.29 -2.30
CA LEU A 23 0.22 8.96 -0.88
C LEU A 23 0.91 9.97 0.04
N GLN A 24 2.16 10.32 -0.25
CA GLN A 24 2.89 11.33 0.52
C GLN A 24 2.17 12.68 0.52
N LYS A 25 1.67 13.13 -0.63
CA LYS A 25 0.95 14.40 -0.75
C LYS A 25 -0.35 14.38 0.06
N GLU A 26 -1.16 13.34 -0.13
CA GLU A 26 -2.46 13.22 0.54
C GLU A 26 -2.31 13.08 2.06
N ILE A 27 -1.31 12.34 2.56
CA ILE A 27 -1.05 12.21 4.00
C ILE A 27 -0.54 13.51 4.61
N ARG A 28 0.39 14.19 3.93
CA ARG A 28 1.03 15.42 4.43
C ARG A 28 0.09 16.61 4.41
N TYR A 29 -0.47 16.89 3.24
CA TYR A 29 -1.26 18.10 3.01
C TYR A 29 -2.73 17.92 3.35
N PHE A 30 -3.18 16.67 3.50
CA PHE A 30 -4.48 16.27 4.01
C PHE A 30 -5.62 17.19 3.57
N GLU A 31 -6.07 17.00 2.32
CA GLU A 31 -7.26 17.69 1.78
C GLU A 31 -8.58 17.10 2.29
N GLY A 32 -8.55 16.36 3.41
CA GLY A 32 -9.73 16.01 4.19
C GLY A 32 -10.49 14.74 3.78
N LYS A 33 -9.92 13.84 2.96
CA LYS A 33 -10.61 12.61 2.53
C LYS A 33 -9.70 11.39 2.52
N TYR A 34 -9.81 10.53 3.54
CA TYR A 34 -9.08 9.26 3.64
C TYR A 34 -9.40 8.30 2.49
N GLU A 35 -10.54 8.46 1.84
CA GLU A 35 -10.95 7.66 0.68
C GLU A 35 -9.94 7.74 -0.47
N LYS A 36 -9.28 8.88 -0.67
CA LYS A 36 -8.23 9.01 -1.69
C LYS A 36 -7.02 8.13 -1.36
N ILE A 37 -6.61 8.09 -0.09
CA ILE A 37 -5.50 7.25 0.39
C ILE A 37 -5.84 5.77 0.20
N LEU A 38 -7.07 5.37 0.54
CA LEU A 38 -7.53 3.99 0.37
C LEU A 38 -7.53 3.57 -1.11
N LYS A 39 -8.06 4.42 -2.00
CA LYS A 39 -8.04 4.18 -3.46
C LYS A 39 -6.62 4.05 -4.01
N LEU A 40 -5.69 4.87 -3.52
CA LEU A 40 -4.28 4.76 -3.89
C LEU A 40 -3.67 3.42 -3.47
N LEU A 41 -4.01 2.93 -2.28
CA LEU A 41 -3.56 1.63 -1.77
C LEU A 41 -4.16 0.45 -2.54
N GLU A 42 -5.42 0.55 -3.00
CA GLU A 42 -6.06 -0.43 -3.88
C GLU A 42 -5.38 -0.51 -5.26
N GLY A 43 -4.84 0.61 -5.76
CA GLY A 43 -4.18 0.69 -7.06
C GLY A 43 -2.76 0.11 -7.11
N VAL A 44 -2.17 -0.28 -5.97
CA VAL A 44 -0.81 -0.80 -5.89
C VAL A 44 -0.68 -2.08 -6.71
N GLN A 45 0.27 -2.09 -7.64
CA GLN A 45 0.53 -3.22 -8.53
C GLN A 45 1.47 -4.25 -7.87
N GLY A 46 1.18 -5.53 -8.07
CA GLY A 46 2.03 -6.64 -7.65
C GLY A 46 1.39 -7.55 -6.60
N PRO A 47 2.16 -8.49 -6.02
CA PRO A 47 1.67 -9.42 -5.02
C PRO A 47 1.11 -8.72 -3.77
N PRO A 48 0.24 -9.38 -2.99
CA PRO A 48 -0.31 -8.83 -1.73
C PRO A 48 0.75 -8.30 -0.76
N GLY A 49 1.95 -8.88 -0.76
CA GLY A 49 3.09 -8.40 0.04
C GLY A 49 3.62 -7.01 -0.36
N VAL A 50 3.39 -6.56 -1.61
CA VAL A 50 3.72 -5.21 -2.06
C VAL A 50 2.71 -4.22 -1.50
N GLN A 51 1.40 -4.51 -1.62
CA GLN A 51 0.34 -3.69 -1.05
C GLN A 51 0.52 -3.51 0.46
N LYS A 52 0.83 -4.59 1.19
CA LYS A 52 1.16 -4.55 2.62
C LYS A 52 2.28 -3.55 2.95
N LYS A 53 3.36 -3.52 2.16
CA LYS A 53 4.46 -2.55 2.35
C LYS A 53 3.99 -1.11 2.18
N PHE A 54 3.08 -0.85 1.26
CA PHE A 54 2.50 0.48 1.05
C PHE A 54 1.59 0.91 2.20
N VAL A 55 0.78 0.00 2.77
CA VAL A 55 -0.05 0.29 3.95
C VAL A 55 0.84 0.63 5.16
N VAL A 56 1.85 -0.19 5.45
CA VAL A 56 2.80 0.07 6.55
C VAL A 56 3.56 1.39 6.32
N TYR A 57 3.91 1.70 5.08
CA TYR A 57 4.50 2.98 4.72
C TYR A 57 3.56 4.15 5.04
N ALA A 58 2.29 4.07 4.61
CA ALA A 58 1.28 5.09 4.89
C ALA A 58 1.05 5.29 6.40
N MET A 59 1.02 4.22 7.19
CA MET A 59 0.89 4.31 8.66
C MET A 59 2.06 5.05 9.29
N LYS A 60 3.29 4.75 8.87
CA LYS A 60 4.50 5.43 9.37
C LYS A 60 4.48 6.92 9.04
N GLU A 61 4.05 7.29 7.84
CA GLU A 61 3.92 8.70 7.46
C GLU A 61 2.77 9.38 8.22
N ALA A 62 1.62 8.72 8.36
CA ALA A 62 0.48 9.22 9.14
C ALA A 62 0.88 9.50 10.59
N ALA A 63 1.67 8.61 11.21
CA ALA A 63 2.21 8.81 12.56
C ALA A 63 3.14 10.03 12.66
N ARG A 64 3.98 10.29 11.65
CA ARG A 64 4.82 11.51 11.61
C ARG A 64 3.98 12.78 11.62
N PHE A 65 2.80 12.75 11.00
CA PHE A 65 1.85 13.87 10.94
C PHE A 65 0.74 13.80 12.00
N LYS A 66 0.84 12.88 12.98
CA LYS A 66 -0.13 12.70 14.08
C LYS A 66 -1.57 12.48 13.60
N ARG A 67 -1.74 11.69 12.54
CA ARG A 67 -3.03 11.33 11.94
C ARG A 67 -3.54 10.00 12.52
N GLU A 68 -3.83 9.97 13.82
CA GLU A 68 -4.16 8.73 14.55
C GLU A 68 -5.42 8.03 14.01
N ASP A 69 -6.43 8.80 13.63
CA ASP A 69 -7.66 8.31 13.02
C ASP A 69 -7.39 7.63 11.66
N LEU A 70 -6.51 8.19 10.83
CA LEU A 70 -6.04 7.53 9.60
C LEU A 70 -5.29 6.23 9.91
N ILE A 71 -4.43 6.21 10.94
CA ILE A 71 -3.70 5.00 11.34
C ILE A 71 -4.70 3.88 11.68
N SER A 72 -5.73 4.16 12.46
CA SER A 72 -6.77 3.17 12.78
C SER A 72 -7.52 2.64 11.55
N HIS A 73 -7.71 3.46 10.51
CA HIS A 73 -8.28 2.98 9.25
C HIS A 73 -7.30 2.10 8.48
N LEU A 74 -6.02 2.47 8.46
CA LEU A 74 -4.97 1.70 7.77
C LEU A 74 -4.69 0.35 8.46
N GLU A 75 -4.82 0.26 9.78
CA GLU A 75 -4.74 -1.01 10.52
C GLU A 75 -5.81 -2.00 10.06
N LYS A 76 -7.05 -1.55 9.89
CA LYS A 76 -8.14 -2.41 9.35
C LYS A 76 -7.87 -2.88 7.91
N VAL A 77 -7.25 -2.02 7.09
CA VAL A 77 -6.84 -2.40 5.74
C VAL A 77 -5.74 -3.47 5.79
N LEU A 78 -4.77 -3.32 6.69
CA LEU A 78 -3.70 -4.28 6.89
C LEU A 78 -4.23 -5.65 7.32
N GLU A 79 -5.13 -5.68 8.31
CA GLU A 79 -5.80 -6.89 8.80
C GLU A 79 -6.53 -7.61 7.65
N LYS A 80 -7.28 -6.87 6.82
CA LYS A 80 -7.98 -7.44 5.67
C LYS A 80 -7.02 -8.11 4.68
N ILE A 81 -5.92 -7.44 4.34
CA ILE A 81 -4.91 -7.98 3.43
C ILE A 81 -4.29 -9.27 4.00
N GLU A 82 -4.01 -9.31 5.30
CA GLU A 82 -3.44 -10.49 5.96
C GLU A 82 -4.45 -11.64 6.03
N TYR A 83 -5.71 -11.34 6.32
CA TYR A 83 -6.79 -12.32 6.32
C TYR A 83 -7.00 -12.93 4.92
N ASP A 84 -7.08 -12.10 3.88
CA ASP A 84 -7.22 -12.56 2.50
C ASP A 84 -6.02 -13.42 2.08
N GLN A 85 -4.80 -13.06 2.48
CA GLN A 85 -3.60 -13.88 2.25
C GLN A 85 -3.66 -15.24 2.97
N PHE A 86 -4.16 -15.26 4.21
CA PHE A 86 -4.33 -16.48 4.98
C PHE A 86 -5.35 -17.43 4.34
N LEU A 87 -6.53 -16.93 3.96
CA LEU A 87 -7.55 -17.74 3.29
C LEU A 87 -7.07 -18.31 1.95
N ASN A 88 -6.38 -17.50 1.16
CA ASN A 88 -5.85 -17.94 -0.13
C ASN A 88 -4.72 -18.97 0.01
N ARG A 89 -4.05 -19.06 1.16
CA ARG A 89 -3.06 -20.10 1.47
C ARG A 89 -3.73 -21.38 2.02
N GLY A 90 -4.94 -21.27 2.56
CA GLY A 90 -5.68 -22.33 3.25
C GLY A 90 -6.58 -23.20 2.37
N GLY A 91 -6.27 -23.38 1.08
CA GLY A 91 -6.98 -24.30 0.17
C GLY A 91 -6.93 -25.79 0.54
N GLY A 92 -6.54 -26.14 1.76
CA GLY A 92 -6.77 -27.44 2.38
C GLY A 92 -7.73 -27.26 3.54
N SER A 93 -9.00 -27.57 3.33
CA SER A 93 -9.99 -27.71 4.39
C SER A 93 -9.40 -28.53 5.54
N PRO A 94 -9.47 -28.08 6.81
CA PRO A 94 -9.31 -29.00 7.91
C PRO A 94 -10.53 -29.92 7.85
N ASN A 95 -10.32 -31.17 7.45
CA ASN A 95 -11.32 -32.22 7.62
C ASN A 95 -11.71 -32.23 9.11
N LEU A 96 -12.97 -31.93 9.39
CA LEU A 96 -13.65 -32.14 10.66
C LEU A 96 -14.58 -33.33 10.48
#